data_AF-A0A091CEH8-F1
#
_entry.id   AF-A0A091CEH8-F1
#
_cell.length_a   1.000
_cell.length_b   1.000
_cell.length_c   1.000
_cell.angle_alpha   90.00
_cell.angle_beta   90.00
_cell.angle_gamma   90.00
#
_symmetry.space_group_name_H-M   'P 1'
#
loop_
_entity.id
_entity.type
_entity.pdbx_description
1 polymer ?
#
loop_
_entity_poly.entity_id
_entity_poly.type
_entity_poly.pdbx_seq_one_letter_code
_entity_poly.pdbx_strand_id
1 'polypeptide(L)'
;MEIAQLNSYMLGADVNFYLGNTLDPISTSIDILIANPPYISQDEWSVMDESVRRFEPKLALFAENDGLANYQKIAQQAQEKLSHHGKIFLEIGFNQGAAVEQIFQKEFPYRKIHRKKDLAGQERMVLVH
;
A
#
# COMPACT_ATOMS: atom_id res chain seq x y z
N MET A 1 -3.46 -9.67 12.69
CA MET A 1 -2.07 -10.05 13.04
C MET A 1 -1.93 -11.54 13.28
N GLU A 2 -2.81 -12.16 14.08
CA GLU A 2 -2.76 -13.60 14.43
C GLU A 2 -2.59 -14.54 13.22
N ILE A 3 -3.39 -14.37 12.17
CA ILE A 3 -3.29 -15.18 10.94
C ILE A 3 -1.91 -15.06 10.27
N ALA A 4 -1.33 -13.86 10.25
CA ALA A 4 -0.03 -13.65 9.62
C ALA A 4 1.11 -14.30 10.42
N GLN A 5 1.03 -14.26 11.75
CA GLN A 5 1.96 -14.96 12.65
C GLN A 5 1.86 -16.48 12.48
N LEU A 6 0.63 -17.01 12.40
CA LEU A 6 0.41 -18.43 12.13
C LEU A 6 1.03 -18.85 10.78
N ASN A 7 0.80 -18.07 9.71
CA ASN A 7 1.39 -18.35 8.40
C ASN A 7 2.92 -18.36 8.46
N SER A 8 3.54 -17.39 9.15
CA SER A 8 4.99 -17.34 9.32
C SER A 8 5.53 -18.57 10.04
N TYR A 9 4.86 -19.00 11.12
CA TYR A 9 5.22 -20.20 11.87
C TYR A 9 5.13 -21.46 11.00
N MET A 10 4.01 -21.63 10.29
CA MET A 10 3.77 -22.80 9.43
C MET A 10 4.77 -22.89 8.26
N LEU A 11 5.23 -21.75 7.76
CA LEU A 11 6.17 -21.67 6.64
C LEU A 11 7.64 -21.56 7.07
N GLY A 12 7.93 -21.47 8.37
CA GLY A 12 9.29 -21.26 8.88
C GLY A 12 9.92 -19.95 8.42
N ALA A 13 9.10 -18.91 8.19
CA ALA A 13 9.58 -17.62 7.71
C ALA A 13 10.10 -16.76 8.88
N ASP A 14 11.24 -16.09 8.65
CA ASP A 14 11.83 -15.13 9.58
C ASP A 14 11.18 -13.75 9.41
N VAL A 15 10.13 -13.49 10.19
CA VAL A 15 9.31 -12.27 10.08
C VAL A 15 9.08 -11.66 11.46
N ASN A 16 9.40 -10.38 11.58
CA ASN A 16 9.05 -9.57 12.75
C ASN A 16 7.71 -8.87 12.53
N PHE A 17 6.80 -8.98 13.50
CA PHE A 17 5.46 -8.40 13.41
C PHE A 17 5.35 -7.17 14.30
N TYR A 18 4.76 -6.11 13.74
CA TYR A 18 4.51 -4.86 14.43
C TYR A 18 3.04 -4.49 14.29
N LEU A 19 2.39 -4.19 15.43
CA LEU A 19 1.03 -3.66 15.44
C LEU A 19 1.09 -2.14 15.56
N GLY A 20 0.52 -1.45 14.59
CA GLY A 20 0.49 0.01 14.56
C GLY A 20 -0.20 0.52 13.31
N ASN A 21 -0.15 1.83 13.12
CA ASN A 21 -0.75 2.47 11.96
C ASN A 21 0.34 2.74 10.91
N THR A 22 0.24 2.09 9.75
CA THR A 22 1.21 2.22 8.65
C THR A 22 2.65 2.01 9.14
N LEU A 23 3.56 2.97 8.94
CA LEU A 23 4.96 2.84 9.32
C LEU A 23 5.26 3.35 10.74
N ASP A 24 4.25 3.82 11.49
CA ASP A 24 4.43 4.35 12.86
C ASP A 24 5.29 3.44 13.77
N PRO A 25 5.10 2.10 13.80
CA PRO A 25 5.89 1.25 14.69
C PRO A 25 7.32 0.94 14.19
N ILE A 26 7.69 1.38 12.98
CA ILE A 26 9.00 1.11 12.38
C ILE A 26 9.97 2.23 12.74
N SER A 27 11.06 1.86 13.42
CA SER A 27 12.13 2.77 13.84
C SER A 27 13.44 2.58 13.07
N THR A 28 13.55 1.54 12.24
CA THR A 28 14.75 1.23 11.45
C THR A 28 14.62 1.74 10.02
N SER A 29 15.76 1.93 9.35
CA SER A 29 15.77 2.27 7.92
C SER A 29 15.25 1.10 7.08
N ILE A 30 14.53 1.43 6.01
CA ILE A 30 13.86 0.50 5.10
C ILE A 30 14.53 0.56 3.73
N ASP A 31 15.08 -0.56 3.26
CA ASP A 31 15.59 -0.66 1.89
C ASP A 31 14.49 -0.97 0.88
N ILE A 32 13.49 -1.75 1.28
CA ILE A 32 12.38 -2.12 0.40
C ILE A 32 11.08 -1.99 1.19
N LEU A 33 10.23 -1.07 0.76
CA LEU A 33 8.88 -0.90 1.26
C LEU A 33 7.89 -1.49 0.26
N ILE A 34 7.12 -2.49 0.68
CA ILE A 34 6.06 -3.09 -0.15
C ILE A 34 4.75 -2.93 0.61
N ALA A 35 3.72 -2.43 -0.06
CA ALA A 35 2.40 -2.32 0.54
C ALA A 35 1.30 -2.62 -0.48
N ASN A 36 0.29 -3.35 -0.01
CA ASN A 36 -1.03 -3.44 -0.65
C ASN A 36 -2.06 -2.84 0.33
N PRO A 37 -2.10 -1.49 0.48
CA PRO A 37 -3.02 -0.85 1.39
C PRO A 37 -4.45 -0.93 0.84
N PRO A 38 -5.47 -0.85 1.71
CA PRO A 38 -6.84 -0.78 1.24
C PRO A 38 -7.06 0.51 0.47
N TYR A 39 -7.71 0.39 -0.69
CA TYR A 39 -7.77 1.44 -1.70
C TYR A 39 -9.18 1.77 -2.19
N ILE A 40 -10.21 1.10 -1.68
CA ILE A 40 -11.59 1.29 -2.15
C ILE A 40 -12.20 2.49 -1.41
N SER A 41 -12.86 3.39 -2.14
CA SER A 41 -13.57 4.51 -1.50
C SER A 41 -14.90 4.04 -0.89
N GLN A 42 -15.45 4.80 0.06
CA GLN A 42 -16.78 4.47 0.63
C GLN A 42 -17.90 4.49 -0.43
N ASP A 43 -17.77 5.32 -1.46
CA ASP A 43 -18.79 5.51 -2.50
C ASP A 43 -18.79 4.37 -3.55
N GLU A 44 -17.66 3.68 -3.72
CA GLU A 44 -17.52 2.55 -4.64
C GLU A 44 -18.19 1.26 -4.13
N TRP A 45 -18.70 1.24 -2.88
CA TRP A 45 -19.39 0.06 -2.33
C TRP A 45 -20.52 -0.43 -3.22
N SER A 46 -21.25 0.48 -3.87
CA SER A 46 -22.43 0.21 -4.72
C SER A 46 -22.10 -0.44 -6.08
N VAL A 47 -20.84 -0.39 -6.51
CA VAL A 47 -20.36 -0.98 -7.78
C VAL A 47 -19.46 -2.20 -7.59
N MET A 48 -19.14 -2.57 -6.35
CA MET A 48 -18.34 -3.76 -6.07
C MET A 48 -19.06 -5.07 -6.41
N ASP A 49 -18.27 -6.01 -6.94
CA ASP A 49 -18.70 -7.38 -7.19
C ASP A 49 -19.24 -8.05 -5.92
N GLU A 50 -20.30 -8.85 -6.07
CA GLU A 50 -21.08 -9.39 -4.96
C GLU A 50 -20.25 -10.33 -4.05
N SER A 51 -19.21 -10.95 -4.63
CA SER A 51 -18.24 -11.78 -3.92
C SER A 51 -17.36 -10.97 -2.95
N VAL A 52 -16.90 -9.79 -3.34
CA VAL A 52 -16.04 -8.94 -2.50
C VAL A 52 -16.82 -8.40 -1.31
N ARG A 53 -18.09 -8.00 -1.53
CA ARG A 53 -18.99 -7.56 -0.44
C ARG A 53 -19.27 -8.66 0.60
N ARG A 54 -19.16 -9.93 0.21
CA ARG A 54 -19.59 -11.08 1.01
C ARG A 54 -18.47 -11.74 1.82
N PHE A 55 -17.21 -11.64 1.36
CA PHE A 55 -16.09 -12.38 1.96
C PHE A 55 -14.99 -11.52 2.61
N GLU A 56 -14.91 -10.22 2.30
CA GLU A 56 -13.86 -9.34 2.84
C GLU A 56 -14.35 -8.52 4.06
N PRO A 57 -13.54 -8.36 5.13
CA PRO A 57 -13.91 -7.54 6.28
C PRO A 57 -14.11 -6.06 5.87
N LYS A 58 -15.25 -5.45 6.23
CA LYS A 58 -15.57 -4.04 5.87
C LYS A 58 -14.47 -3.03 6.23
N LEU A 59 -13.76 -3.24 7.35
CA LEU A 59 -12.66 -2.37 7.79
C LEU A 59 -11.41 -2.46 6.90
N ALA A 60 -11.25 -3.54 6.13
CA ALA A 60 -10.11 -3.80 5.26
C ALA A 60 -10.34 -3.33 3.81
N LEU A 61 -11.51 -2.77 3.50
CA LEU A 61 -11.85 -2.35 2.14
C LEU A 61 -11.76 -0.83 1.99
N PHE A 62 -12.27 -0.08 2.96
CA PHE A 62 -12.45 1.36 2.81
C PHE A 62 -11.24 2.19 3.24
N ALA A 63 -10.81 3.10 2.38
CA ALA A 63 -9.91 4.18 2.71
C ALA A 63 -10.59 5.54 2.52
N GLU A 64 -10.32 6.45 3.46
CA GLU A 64 -10.80 7.84 3.41
C GLU A 64 -10.15 8.59 2.23
N ASN A 65 -10.71 9.75 1.87
CA ASN A 65 -10.22 10.62 0.79
C ASN A 65 -10.11 9.88 -0.55
N ASP A 66 -11.23 9.33 -1.03
CA ASP A 66 -11.31 8.57 -2.29
C ASP A 66 -10.36 7.37 -2.37
N GLY A 67 -10.15 6.72 -1.21
CA GLY A 67 -9.25 5.57 -1.11
C GLY A 67 -7.77 5.93 -0.99
N LEU A 68 -7.42 7.23 -0.87
CA LEU A 68 -6.03 7.69 -0.97
C LEU A 68 -5.33 7.96 0.38
N ALA A 69 -6.07 7.98 1.49
CA ALA A 69 -5.51 8.38 2.80
C ALA A 69 -4.28 7.54 3.22
N ASN A 70 -4.31 6.23 2.98
CA ASN A 70 -3.19 5.36 3.33
C ASN A 70 -1.93 5.67 2.50
N TYR A 71 -2.07 5.97 1.21
CA TYR A 71 -0.93 6.36 0.37
C TYR A 71 -0.31 7.67 0.83
N GLN A 72 -1.12 8.65 1.20
CA GLN A 72 -0.64 9.93 1.73
C GLN A 72 0.18 9.73 3.01
N LYS A 73 -0.35 8.93 3.95
CA LYS A 73 0.33 8.64 5.20
C LYS A 73 1.62 7.84 5.00
N ILE A 74 1.58 6.82 4.14
CA ILE A 74 2.78 6.04 3.78
C ILE A 74 3.84 6.95 3.16
N ALA A 75 3.48 7.81 2.20
CA ALA A 75 4.43 8.69 1.52
C ALA A 75 5.13 9.64 2.50
N GLN A 76 4.37 10.26 3.40
CA GLN A 76 4.92 11.15 4.44
C GLN A 76 5.89 10.42 5.36
N GLN A 77 5.48 9.27 5.91
CA GLN A 77 6.33 8.52 6.85
C GLN A 77 7.54 7.87 6.18
N ALA A 78 7.42 7.49 4.92
CA ALA A 78 8.51 6.85 4.19
C ALA A 78 9.67 7.82 3.94
N GLN A 79 9.44 9.14 3.90
CA GLN A 79 10.49 10.13 3.65
C GLN A 79 11.64 10.02 4.67
N GLU A 80 11.32 9.79 5.94
CA GLU A 80 12.30 9.70 7.03
C GLU A 80 12.84 8.28 7.24
N LYS A 81 12.15 7.27 6.70
CA LYS A 81 12.43 5.85 7.00
C LYS A 81 13.07 5.12 5.84
N LEU A 82 12.87 5.57 4.61
CA LEU A 82 13.44 4.92 3.42
C LEU A 82 14.94 5.22 3.31
N SER A 83 15.74 4.19 3.07
CA SER A 83 17.18 4.36 2.85
C SER A 83 17.46 5.15 1.56
N HIS A 84 18.69 5.68 1.42
CA HIS A 84 19.07 6.46 0.24
C HIS A 84 18.84 5.69 -1.08
N HIS A 85 19.09 4.38 -1.08
CA HIS A 85 18.84 3.50 -2.24
C HIS A 85 17.54 2.71 -2.14
N GLY A 86 16.72 3.00 -1.13
CA GLY A 86 15.51 2.25 -0.85
C GLY A 86 14.46 2.44 -1.94
N LYS A 87 13.54 1.49 -2.06
CA LYS A 87 12.49 1.50 -3.08
C LYS A 87 11.13 1.25 -2.46
N ILE A 88 10.10 1.80 -3.09
CA ILE A 88 8.71 1.61 -2.68
C ILE A 88 7.94 0.91 -3.80
N PHE A 89 7.19 -0.13 -3.46
CA PHE A 89 6.29 -0.86 -4.36
C PHE A 89 4.89 -0.86 -3.75
N LEU A 90 3.92 -0.30 -4.46
CA LEU A 90 2.55 -0.17 -3.99
C LEU A 90 1.62 -0.86 -4.96
N GLU A 91 0.71 -1.70 -4.47
CA GLU A 91 -0.49 -2.04 -5.21
C GLU A 91 -1.49 -0.88 -5.14
N ILE A 92 -2.24 -0.64 -6.22
CA ILE A 92 -3.21 0.46 -6.35
C ILE A 92 -4.53 0.03 -7.01
N GLY A 93 -5.60 0.81 -6.79
CA GLY A 93 -6.82 0.74 -7.59
C GLY A 93 -6.56 1.10 -9.06
N PHE A 94 -7.31 0.50 -9.99
CA PHE A 94 -7.08 0.63 -11.45
C PHE A 94 -7.18 2.07 -11.97
N ASN A 95 -7.88 2.95 -11.26
CA ASN A 95 -8.08 4.36 -11.57
C ASN A 95 -7.21 5.32 -10.73
N GLN A 96 -6.41 4.81 -9.79
CA GLN A 96 -5.70 5.64 -8.81
C GLN A 96 -4.25 5.99 -9.21
N GLY A 97 -3.73 5.41 -10.29
CA GLY A 97 -2.33 5.53 -10.67
C GLY A 97 -1.80 6.96 -10.67
N ALA A 98 -2.47 7.86 -11.37
CA ALA A 98 -2.04 9.25 -11.47
C ALA A 98 -2.08 9.98 -10.10
N ALA A 99 -3.08 9.72 -9.26
CA ALA A 99 -3.20 10.35 -7.96
C ALA A 99 -2.09 9.86 -6.99
N VAL A 100 -1.83 8.56 -6.96
CA VAL A 100 -0.77 7.96 -6.14
C VAL A 100 0.61 8.43 -6.62
N GLU A 101 0.83 8.50 -7.94
CA GLU A 101 2.05 9.09 -8.51
C GLU A 101 2.28 10.52 -8.01
N GLN A 102 1.25 11.38 -8.03
CA GLN A 102 1.37 12.76 -7.53
C GLN A 102 1.68 12.83 -6.03
N ILE A 103 1.04 11.98 -5.22
CA ILE A 103 1.30 11.90 -3.77
C ILE A 103 2.78 11.59 -3.52
N PHE A 104 3.32 10.57 -4.16
CA PHE A 104 4.71 10.18 -3.96
C PHE A 104 5.70 11.15 -4.62
N GLN A 105 5.34 11.79 -5.74
CA GLN A 105 6.21 12.78 -6.39
C GLN A 105 6.42 14.01 -5.51
N LYS A 106 5.39 14.40 -4.74
CA LYS A 106 5.45 15.50 -3.78
C LYS A 106 6.44 15.21 -2.65
N GLU A 107 6.38 14.02 -2.05
CA GLU A 107 7.23 13.65 -0.91
C GLU A 107 8.65 13.22 -1.35
N PHE A 108 8.81 12.75 -2.59
CA PHE A 108 10.07 12.31 -3.19
C PHE A 108 10.39 13.04 -4.52
N PRO A 109 10.63 14.36 -4.50
CA PRO A 109 10.74 15.19 -5.71
C PRO A 109 11.88 14.80 -6.66
N TYR A 110 12.90 14.09 -6.18
CA TYR A 110 14.08 13.70 -6.96
C TYR A 110 14.08 12.22 -7.37
N ARG A 111 13.09 11.43 -6.93
CA ARG A 111 12.99 10.01 -7.28
C ARG A 111 12.14 9.83 -8.53
N LYS A 112 12.39 8.75 -9.25
CA LYS A 112 11.58 8.34 -10.40
C LYS A 112 10.38 7.56 -9.91
N ILE A 113 9.23 7.85 -10.52
CA ILE A 113 7.98 7.14 -10.27
C ILE A 113 7.52 6.47 -11.55
N HIS A 114 7.15 5.19 -11.44
CA HIS A 114 6.64 4.42 -12.56
C HIS A 114 5.33 3.74 -12.19
N ARG A 115 4.35 3.88 -13.06
CA ARG A 115 3.14 3.06 -13.04
C ARG A 115 3.35 1.81 -13.88
N LYS A 116 2.98 0.66 -13.33
CA LYS A 116 3.09 -0.64 -13.99
C LYS A 116 1.72 -1.30 -14.07
N LYS A 117 1.52 -1.98 -15.19
CA LYS A 117 0.34 -2.76 -15.47
C LYS A 117 0.49 -4.19 -14.94
N ASP A 118 -0.62 -4.78 -14.53
CA ASP A 118 -0.71 -6.21 -14.28
C ASP A 118 -0.80 -7.02 -15.59
N LEU A 119 -0.99 -8.33 -15.46
CA LEU A 119 -1.16 -9.25 -16.60
C LEU A 119 -2.46 -9.00 -17.39
N ALA A 120 -3.45 -8.33 -16.80
CA ALA A 120 -4.69 -7.94 -17.46
C ALA A 120 -4.59 -6.57 -18.16
N GLY A 121 -3.43 -5.91 -18.09
CA GLY A 121 -3.18 -4.63 -18.73
C GLY A 121 -3.72 -3.41 -17.97
N GLN A 122 -4.16 -3.61 -16.71
CA GLN A 122 -4.65 -2.54 -15.84
C GLN A 122 -3.51 -1.97 -15.00
N GLU A 123 -3.50 -0.65 -14.79
CA GLU A 123 -2.55 -0.04 -13.86
C GLU A 123 -2.80 -0.60 -12.46
N ARG A 124 -1.80 -1.26 -11.89
CA ARG A 124 -1.96 -1.95 -10.61
C ARG A 124 -0.82 -1.73 -9.64
N MET A 125 0.28 -1.14 -10.11
CA MET A 125 1.46 -0.93 -9.29
C MET A 125 2.07 0.45 -9.51
N VAL A 126 2.50 1.08 -8.40
CA VAL A 126 3.39 2.25 -8.40
C VAL A 126 4.74 1.85 -7.83
N LEU A 127 5.81 2.23 -8.51
CA LEU A 127 7.20 2.04 -8.10
C LEU A 127 7.88 3.39 -7.90
N VAL A 128 8.50 3.62 -6.75
CA VAL A 128 9.34 4.79 -6.44
C VAL A 128 10.79 4.35 -6.25
N HIS A 129 11.74 4.95 -6.98
CA HIS A 129 13.18 4.68 -6.83
C HIS A 129 14.07 5.89 -7.11
#